data_AF-A0A1W2GYF9-F1
#
_entry.id   AF-A0A1W2GYF9-F1
#
_cell.length_a   1.000
_cell.length_b   1.000
_cell.length_c   1.000
_cell.angle_alpha   90.00
_cell.angle_beta   90.00
_cell.angle_gamma   90.00
#
_symmetry.space_group_name_H-M   'P 1'
#
loop_
_entity.id
_entity.type
_entity.pdbx_description
1 polymer ?
#
loop_
_entity_poly.entity_id
_entity_poly.type
_entity_poly.pdbx_seq_one_letter_code
_entity_poly.pdbx_strand_id
1 'polypeptide(L)' 'MREVTLKIPEEKLEFYLELFEQLGLETEFEFQIPEEHKEIVRERIRNSKPEDLIPWEEARKTLKFKT' A
#
# COMPACT_ATOMS: atom_id res chain seq x y z
N MET A 1 -27.79 16.11 -2.78
CA MET A 1 -27.37 14.70 -2.94
C MET A 1 -27.37 14.05 -1.57
N ARG A 2 -27.51 12.72 -1.47
CA ARG A 2 -27.48 11.99 -0.20
C ARG A 2 -26.27 11.08 -0.18
N GLU A 3 -25.41 11.23 0.82
CA GLU A 3 -24.26 10.37 1.04
C GLU A 3 -24.66 9.20 1.94
N VAL A 4 -24.13 8.02 1.64
CA VAL A 4 -24.41 6.78 2.38
C VAL A 4 -23.07 6.16 2.78
N THR A 5 -22.84 6.02 4.08
CA THR A 5 -21.68 5.29 4.61
C THR A 5 -22.05 3.84 4.88
N LEU A 6 -21.31 2.90 4.31
CA LEU A 6 -21.55 1.47 4.44
C LEU A 6 -20.42 0.81 5.25
N LYS A 7 -20.77 -0.07 6.19
CA LYS A 7 -19.81 -0.98 6.83
C LYS A 7 -19.83 -2.30 6.08
N ILE A 8 -18.72 -2.64 5.46
CA ILE A 8 -18.58 -3.80 4.59
C ILE A 8 -17.53 -4.74 5.21
N PRO A 9 -17.75 -6.06 5.18
CA PRO A 9 -16.71 -7.03 5.55
C PRO A 9 -15.48 -6.88 4.64
N GLU A 10 -14.28 -6.89 5.23
CA GLU A 10 -13.03 -6.64 4.51
C GLU A 10 -12.81 -7.64 3.37
N GLU A 11 -13.21 -8.91 3.57
CA GLU A 11 -13.09 -9.96 2.57
C GLU A 11 -13.96 -9.75 1.32
N LYS A 12 -14.92 -8.81 1.37
CA LYS A 12 -15.79 -8.48 0.24
C LYS A 12 -15.50 -7.10 -0.34
N LEU A 13 -14.55 -6.35 0.21
CA LEU A 13 -14.27 -4.98 -0.19
C LEU A 13 -14.01 -4.86 -1.69
N GLU A 14 -13.16 -5.74 -2.23
CA GLU A 14 -12.79 -5.78 -3.65
C GLU A 14 -14.02 -5.95 -4.56
N PHE A 15 -14.92 -6.87 -4.20
CA PHE A 15 -16.18 -7.09 -4.93
C PHE A 15 -17.06 -5.84 -4.97
N TYR A 16 -17.18 -5.12 -3.85
CA TYR A 16 -18.01 -3.92 -3.81
C TYR A 16 -17.38 -2.74 -4.55
N LEU A 17 -16.06 -2.58 -4.50
CA LEU A 17 -15.36 -1.55 -5.29
C LEU A 17 -15.60 -1.75 -6.78
N GLU A 18 -15.47 -2.99 -7.27
CA GLU A 18 -15.73 -3.32 -8.68
C GLU A 18 -17.20 -3.06 -9.05
N LEU A 19 -18.14 -3.42 -8.18
CA LEU A 19 -19.56 -3.11 -8.38
C LEU A 19 -19.83 -1.61 -8.45
N PHE A 20 -19.24 -0.82 -7.56
CA PHE A 20 -19.40 0.63 -7.54
C PHE A 20 -18.81 1.29 -8.78
N GLU A 21 -17.68 0.80 -9.27
CA GLU A 21 -17.09 1.22 -10.54
C GLU A 21 -18.03 0.93 -11.72
N GLN A 22 -18.60 -0.28 -11.79
CA GLN A 22 -19.56 -0.66 -12.84
C GLN A 22 -20.84 0.17 -12.81
N LEU A 23 -21.26 0.63 -11.63
CA LEU A 23 -22.43 1.50 -11.45
C LEU A 23 -22.13 2.98 -11.71
N GLY A 24 -20.87 3.34 -11.98
CA GLY A 24 -20.44 4.72 -12.18
C GLY A 24 -20.49 5.57 -10.91
N LEU A 25 -20.34 4.94 -9.74
CA LEU A 25 -20.29 5.62 -8.45
C LEU A 25 -18.86 6.01 -8.13
N GLU A 26 -18.64 7.27 -7.75
CA GLU A 26 -17.36 7.73 -7.23
C GLU A 26 -17.14 7.12 -5.84
N THR A 27 -16.00 6.46 -5.66
CA THR A 27 -15.58 5.91 -4.37
C THR A 27 -14.33 6.64 -3.90
N GLU A 28 -14.40 7.23 -2.71
CA GLU A 28 -13.21 7.74 -2.02
C GLU A 28 -12.64 6.61 -1.17
N PHE A 29 -11.54 6.03 -1.65
CA PHE A 29 -10.79 5.03 -0.91
C PHE A 29 -9.60 5.66 -0.21
N GLU A 30 -9.78 6.11 1.03
CA GLU A 30 -8.65 6.50 1.88
C GLU A 30 -8.04 5.25 2.53
N PHE A 31 -6.90 4.78 1.99
CA PHE A 31 -6.04 3.83 2.71
C PHE A 31 -5.51 4.51 3.98
N GLN A 32 -6.16 4.27 5.11
CA GLN A 32 -5.60 4.64 6.41
C GLN A 32 -4.47 3.68 6.76
N ILE A 33 -3.24 4.06 6.40
CA ILE A 33 -2.03 3.35 6.85
C ILE A 33 -1.88 3.62 8.35
N PRO A 34 -1.86 2.57 9.21
CA PRO A 34 -1.63 2.73 10.64
C PRO A 34 -0.33 3.50 10.94
N GLU A 35 -0.35 4.36 11.96
CA GLU A 35 0.80 5.22 12.29
C GLU A 35 2.03 4.41 12.69
N GLU A 36 1.84 3.23 13.29
CA GLU A 36 2.92 2.28 13.63
C GLU A 36 3.71 1.86 12.39
N HIS A 37 3.03 1.55 11.27
CA HIS A 37 3.70 1.19 10.02
C HIS A 37 4.47 2.38 9.43
N LYS A 38 3.94 3.60 9.56
CA LYS A 38 4.65 4.81 9.13
C LYS A 38 5.90 5.05 9.96
N GLU A 39 5.84 4.84 11.27
CA GLU A 39 6.99 5.06 12.16
C GLU A 39 8.14 4.09 11.84
N ILE A 40 7.83 2.82 11.54
CA ILE A 40 8.83 1.84 11.10
C ILE A 40 9.55 2.31 9.83
N VAL A 41 8.80 2.85 8.85
CA VAL A 41 9.39 3.37 7.61
C VAL A 41 10.24 4.61 7.88
N ARG A 42 9.75 5.55 8.72
CA ARG A 42 10.51 6.75 9.11
C ARG A 42 11.81 6.38 9.82
N GLU A 43 11.77 5.40 10.72
CA GLU A 43 12.96 4.91 11.42
C GLU A 43 14.00 4.34 10.45
N ARG A 44 13.58 3.53 9.48
CA ARG A 44 14.47 3.00 8.44
C ARG A 44 15.11 4.10 7.61
N ILE A 45 14.34 5.13 7.25
CA ILE A 45 14.86 6.29 6.51
C ILE A 45 15.91 7.03 7.36
N ARG A 46 15.62 7.29 8.64
CA ARG A 46 16.56 7.97 9.56
C ARG A 46 17.86 7.19 9.75
N ASN A 47 17.78 5.87 9.81
CA ASN A 47 18.93 5.00 10.04
C ASN A 47 19.63 4.55 8.74
N SER A 48 19.09 4.90 7.57
CA SER A 48 19.68 4.56 6.28
C SER A 48 20.92 5.42 6.04
N LYS A 49 22.06 4.78 5.84
CA LYS A 49 23.29 5.47 5.47
C LYS A 49 23.42 5.50 3.95
N PRO A 50 23.74 6.66 3.35
CA PRO A 50 23.98 6.76 1.92
C PRO A 50 25.07 5.82 1.40
N GLU A 51 26.04 5.50 2.26
CA GLU A 51 27.16 4.59 1.98
C GLU A 51 26.72 3.14 1.74
N ASP A 52 25.58 2.74 2.30
CA ASP A 52 25.02 1.39 2.15
C ASP A 52 24.16 1.26 0.86
N LEU A 53 23.94 2.36 0.15
CA LEU A 53 23.14 2.38 -1.06
C LEU A 53 23.99 1.94 -2.25
N ILE A 54 23.58 0.83 -2.88
CA ILE A 54 24.20 0.31 -4.10
C ILE A 54 23.26 0.49 -5.29
N PRO A 55 23.80 0.66 -6.52
CA PRO A 55 22.99 0.65 -7.73
C PRO A 55 22.16 -0.63 -7.83
N TRP A 56 20.93 -0.50 -8.33
CA TRP A 56 20.01 -1.63 -8.47
C TRP A 56 20.60 -2.81 -9.27
N GLU A 57 21.37 -2.51 -10.33
CA GLU A 57 22.03 -3.53 -11.16
C GLU A 57 23.05 -4.37 -10.37
N GLU A 58 23.67 -3.81 -9.34
CA GLU A 58 24.59 -4.51 -8.45
C GLU A 58 23.81 -5.30 -7.40
N ALA A 59 22.80 -4.69 -6.78
CA ALA A 59 21.91 -5.36 -5.83
C ALA A 59 21.31 -6.62 -6.42
N ARG A 60 20.77 -6.53 -7.65
CA ARG A 60 20.11 -7.63 -8.35
C ARG A 60 21.01 -8.85 -8.54
N LYS A 61 22.32 -8.66 -8.72
CA LYS A 61 23.28 -9.78 -8.87
C LYS A 61 23.47 -10.57 -7.57
N THR A 62 23.24 -9.95 -6.42
CA THR A 62 23.40 -10.59 -5.10
C THR A 62 22.15 -11.38 -4.67
N LEU A 63 21.00 -11.05 -5.23
CA LEU A 63 19.73 -11.73 -4.97
C LEU A 63 19.74 -13.10 -5.64
N LYS A 64 19.94 -14.16 -4.85
CA LYS A 64 19.70 -15.53 -5.30
C LYS A 64 18.21 -15.82 -5.21
N PHE A 65 17.51 -15.77 -6.33
CA PHE A 65 16.15 -16.29 -6.40
C PHE A 65 16.20 -17.79 -6.09
N LYS A 66 15.45 -18.24 -5.08
CA LYS A 66 15.26 -19.67 -4.86
C LYS A 66 14.53 -20.22 -6.09
N THR A 67 15.21 -21.10 -6.83
CA THR A 67 14.58 -21.99 -7.81
C THR A 67 13.72 -23.02 -7.11
#